data_AF-A0A814PBT2-F1
#
_entry.id   AF-A0A814PBT2-F1
#
_cell.length_a   1.000
_cell.length_b   1.000
_cell.length_c   1.000
_cell.angle_alpha   90.00
_cell.angle_beta   90.00
_cell.angle_gamma   90.00
#
_symmetry.space_group_name_H-M   'P 1'
#
loop_
_entity.id
_entity.type
_entity.pdbx_description
1 polymer ?
#
loop_
_entity_poly.entity_id
_entity_poly.type
_entity_poly.pdbx_seq_one_letter_code
_entity_poly.pdbx_strand_id
1 'polypeptide(L)'
;MSNDLKSATPESNVRTTHTIAKKIEAIMLFDKIGKKCEVAKELGIDPSLISKWISQRDRLLELADTCQQTNKKRIIHGGRKAFYPELERALYECLKRENKPNDYKSVKRKAHTLFNQIYPDQEGFKASNRWVINFARRYKISYRKPNHDNQNMNKSESEEENEDEDDEMNFVNFPIEIQQNDTNYVTNETSFDKP
;
A
#
# COMPACT_ATOMS: atom_id res chain seq x y z
N MET A 1 -60.28 25.90 -1.57
CA MET A 1 -59.69 25.04 -2.60
C MET A 1 -58.19 24.98 -2.33
N SER A 2 -57.78 23.97 -1.55
CA SER A 2 -56.38 23.77 -1.14
C SER A 2 -55.67 22.94 -2.21
N ASN A 3 -54.57 23.47 -2.74
CA ASN A 3 -53.62 22.71 -3.57
C ASN A 3 -52.25 22.82 -2.90
N ASP A 4 -52.00 21.93 -1.94
CA ASP A 4 -50.67 21.75 -1.36
C ASP A 4 -49.80 20.96 -2.35
N LEU A 5 -48.95 21.67 -3.10
CA LEU A 5 -47.85 21.07 -3.84
C LEU A 5 -46.84 20.48 -2.85
N LYS A 6 -46.87 19.15 -2.73
CA LYS A 6 -45.86 18.35 -2.05
C LYS A 6 -44.57 18.40 -2.88
N SER A 7 -43.66 19.31 -2.55
CA SER A 7 -42.31 19.34 -3.10
C SER A 7 -41.52 18.17 -2.53
N ALA A 8 -41.45 17.08 -3.30
CA ALA A 8 -40.52 15.99 -3.04
C ALA A 8 -39.09 16.52 -3.23
N THR A 9 -38.33 16.57 -2.14
CA THR A 9 -36.90 16.82 -2.19
C THR A 9 -36.21 15.70 -2.97
N PRO A 10 -35.19 16.00 -3.81
CA PRO A 10 -34.46 14.95 -4.51
C PRO A 10 -33.70 14.11 -3.49
N GLU A 11 -34.02 12.81 -3.43
CA GLU A 11 -33.34 11.83 -2.61
C GLU A 11 -31.82 11.92 -2.88
N SER A 12 -31.05 11.97 -1.79
CA SER A 12 -29.59 12.13 -1.83
C SER A 12 -28.95 11.16 -2.83
N ASN A 13 -27.99 11.63 -3.63
CA ASN A 13 -27.26 10.82 -4.62
C ASN A 13 -26.51 9.66 -3.94
N VAL A 14 -27.19 8.52 -3.77
CA VAL A 14 -26.60 7.31 -3.19
C VAL A 14 -25.72 6.67 -4.25
N ARG A 15 -24.43 6.56 -3.93
CA ARG A 15 -23.46 5.91 -4.81
C ARG A 15 -23.81 4.43 -5.00
N THR A 16 -24.25 4.06 -6.20
CA THR A 16 -24.43 2.66 -6.58
C THR A 16 -23.07 1.99 -6.85
N THR A 17 -22.93 0.74 -6.41
CA THR A 17 -21.71 -0.05 -6.60
C THR A 17 -22.03 -1.38 -7.25
N HIS A 18 -21.44 -1.61 -8.43
CA HIS A 18 -21.68 -2.83 -9.22
C HIS A 18 -20.48 -3.77 -9.17
N THR A 19 -20.76 -5.07 -9.09
CA THR A 19 -19.78 -6.15 -9.19
C THR A 19 -19.14 -6.17 -10.58
N ILE A 20 -17.94 -6.74 -10.69
CA ILE A 20 -17.29 -6.93 -11.99
C ILE A 20 -18.18 -7.79 -12.91
N ALA A 21 -18.82 -8.83 -12.37
CA ALA A 21 -19.80 -9.65 -13.11
C ALA A 21 -20.89 -8.81 -13.77
N LYS A 22 -21.55 -7.92 -13.01
CA LYS A 22 -22.64 -7.08 -13.53
C LYS A 22 -22.17 -6.12 -14.62
N LYS A 23 -20.92 -5.66 -14.54
CA LYS A 23 -20.31 -4.82 -15.58
C LYS A 23 -20.01 -5.60 -16.85
N ILE A 24 -19.55 -6.84 -16.72
CA ILE A 24 -19.31 -7.73 -17.86
C ILE A 24 -20.64 -8.12 -18.51
N GLU A 25 -21.65 -8.46 -17.73
CA GLU A 25 -23.02 -8.73 -18.21
C GLU A 25 -23.55 -7.57 -19.06
N ALA A 26 -23.36 -6.33 -18.59
CA ALA A 26 -23.71 -5.14 -19.35
C ALA A 26 -22.95 -4.99 -20.67
N ILE A 27 -21.67 -5.34 -20.71
CA ILE A 27 -20.86 -5.31 -21.93
C ILE A 27 -21.34 -6.39 -22.91
N MET A 28 -21.57 -7.61 -22.43
CA MET A 28 -22.05 -8.73 -23.26
C MET A 28 -23.45 -8.44 -23.83
N LEU A 29 -24.32 -7.82 -23.04
CA LEU A 29 -25.65 -7.40 -23.50
C LEU A 29 -25.54 -6.27 -24.53
N PHE A 30 -24.61 -5.33 -24.33
CA PHE A 30 -24.32 -4.30 -25.32
C PHE A 30 -23.78 -4.87 -26.63
N ASP A 31 -22.91 -5.88 -26.59
CA ASP A 31 -22.40 -6.52 -27.82
C ASP A 31 -23.51 -7.26 -28.60
N LYS A 32 -24.59 -7.67 -27.93
CA LYS A 32 -25.78 -8.28 -28.57
C LYS A 32 -26.74 -7.24 -29.16
N ILE A 33 -27.00 -6.14 -28.44
CA ILE A 33 -28.04 -5.15 -28.80
C ILE A 33 -27.47 -3.99 -29.61
N GLY A 34 -26.25 -3.53 -29.30
CA GLY A 34 -25.59 -2.37 -29.90
C GLY A 34 -26.06 -1.01 -29.37
N LYS A 35 -27.09 -0.94 -28.52
CA LYS A 35 -27.69 0.32 -28.04
C LYS A 35 -27.62 0.46 -26.52
N LYS A 36 -26.92 1.49 -26.04
CA LYS A 36 -26.69 1.75 -24.60
C LYS A 36 -27.98 1.97 -23.81
N CYS A 37 -28.94 2.69 -24.37
CA CYS A 37 -30.20 3.01 -23.69
C CYS A 37 -31.08 1.78 -23.47
N GLU A 38 -31.07 0.81 -24.39
CA GLU A 38 -31.82 -0.44 -24.25
C GLU A 38 -31.17 -1.34 -23.18
N VAL A 39 -29.84 -1.46 -23.18
CA VAL A 39 -29.08 -2.17 -22.13
C VAL A 39 -29.31 -1.54 -20.75
N ALA A 40 -29.33 -0.21 -20.67
CA ALA A 40 -29.58 0.53 -19.44
C ALA A 40 -30.97 0.23 -18.84
N LYS A 41 -32.00 0.19 -19.69
CA LYS A 41 -33.37 -0.16 -19.29
C LYS A 41 -33.46 -1.61 -18.80
N GLU A 42 -32.85 -2.55 -19.54
CA GLU A 42 -32.87 -3.97 -19.19
C GLU A 42 -32.21 -4.24 -17.84
N LEU A 43 -31.12 -3.54 -17.53
CA LEU A 43 -30.34 -3.77 -16.31
C LEU A 43 -30.70 -2.82 -15.15
N GLY A 44 -31.54 -1.80 -15.38
CA GLY A 44 -31.83 -0.75 -14.41
C GLY A 44 -30.60 0.07 -14.03
N ILE A 45 -29.70 0.34 -14.99
CA ILE A 45 -28.41 1.01 -14.76
C ILE A 45 -28.37 2.30 -15.58
N ASP A 46 -27.77 3.34 -15.02
CA ASP A 46 -27.61 4.61 -15.73
C ASP A 46 -26.80 4.44 -17.04
N PRO A 47 -27.27 4.98 -18.19
CA PRO A 47 -26.58 4.85 -19.48
C PRO A 47 -25.12 5.35 -19.47
N SER A 48 -24.78 6.32 -18.61
CA SER A 48 -23.40 6.82 -18.46
C SER A 48 -22.47 5.75 -17.88
N LEU A 49 -22.96 4.90 -16.97
CA LEU A 49 -22.21 3.79 -16.42
C LEU A 49 -21.93 2.73 -17.48
N ILE A 50 -22.92 2.41 -18.31
CA ILE A 50 -22.76 1.49 -19.45
C ILE A 50 -21.65 2.00 -20.36
N SER A 51 -21.70 3.29 -20.75
CA SER A 51 -20.67 3.90 -21.60
C SER A 51 -19.27 3.80 -20.96
N LYS A 52 -19.17 4.08 -19.66
CA LYS A 52 -17.91 3.98 -18.92
C LYS A 52 -17.35 2.55 -18.88
N TRP A 53 -18.21 1.55 -18.71
CA TRP A 53 -17.76 0.15 -18.66
C TRP A 53 -17.36 -0.37 -20.04
N ILE A 54 -18.04 0.07 -21.10
CA ILE A 54 -17.62 -0.20 -22.48
C ILE A 54 -16.20 0.34 -22.74
N SER A 55 -15.90 1.57 -22.31
CA SER A 55 -14.52 2.12 -22.40
C SER A 55 -13.49 1.37 -21.56
N GLN A 56 -13.92 0.55 -20.60
CA GLN A 56 -13.05 -0.27 -19.73
C GLN A 56 -13.13 -1.77 -20.08
N ARG A 57 -13.68 -2.12 -21.24
CA ARG A 57 -13.96 -3.49 -21.69
C ARG A 57 -12.78 -4.43 -21.50
N ASP A 58 -11.67 -4.13 -22.15
CA ASP A 58 -10.52 -5.05 -22.21
C ASP A 58 -10.01 -5.36 -20.80
N ARG A 59 -9.91 -4.32 -19.97
CA ARG A 59 -9.52 -4.44 -18.57
C ARG A 59 -10.51 -5.27 -17.75
N LEU A 60 -11.81 -5.16 -18.00
CA LEU A 60 -12.83 -5.92 -17.27
C LEU A 60 -12.83 -7.40 -17.67
N LEU A 61 -12.58 -7.70 -18.95
CA LEU A 61 -12.47 -9.07 -19.46
C LEU A 61 -11.20 -9.77 -18.95
N GLU A 62 -10.04 -9.11 -19.03
CA GLU A 62 -8.78 -9.65 -18.50
C GLU A 62 -8.87 -10.02 -17.01
N LEU A 63 -9.63 -9.23 -16.23
CA LEU A 63 -9.88 -9.49 -14.82
C LEU A 63 -10.83 -10.66 -14.57
N ALA A 64 -11.75 -10.93 -15.49
CA ALA A 64 -12.62 -12.10 -15.41
C ALA A 64 -11.77 -13.37 -15.55
N ASP A 65 -10.89 -13.39 -16.56
CA ASP A 65 -10.07 -14.53 -16.92
C ASP A 65 -8.97 -14.80 -15.88
N THR A 66 -8.24 -13.76 -15.48
CA THR A 66 -7.03 -13.92 -14.63
C THR A 66 -7.35 -14.30 -13.19
N CYS A 67 -8.56 -14.03 -12.72
CA CYS A 67 -8.74 -13.76 -11.30
C CYS A 67 -9.99 -14.39 -10.68
N GLN A 68 -10.92 -14.98 -11.45
CA GLN A 68 -12.21 -15.52 -10.96
C GLN A 68 -12.94 -14.52 -10.03
N GLN A 69 -12.76 -13.23 -10.24
CA GLN A 69 -13.15 -12.15 -9.30
C GLN A 69 -14.50 -11.51 -9.62
N THR A 70 -15.39 -12.28 -10.23
CA THR A 70 -16.69 -11.83 -10.71
C THR A 70 -17.52 -11.15 -9.61
N ASN A 71 -17.47 -11.66 -8.38
CA ASN A 71 -18.22 -11.13 -7.24
C ASN A 71 -17.62 -9.87 -6.59
N LYS A 72 -16.40 -9.45 -6.94
CA LYS A 72 -15.78 -8.26 -6.34
C LYS A 72 -16.32 -6.99 -6.98
N LYS A 73 -16.56 -5.96 -6.15
CA LYS A 73 -17.02 -4.63 -6.60
C LYS A 73 -15.88 -3.74 -7.11
N ARG A 74 -14.65 -4.02 -6.67
CA ARG A 74 -13.44 -3.25 -7.00
C ARG A 74 -12.36 -4.17 -7.55
N ILE A 75 -11.63 -3.67 -8.55
CA ILE A 75 -10.43 -4.28 -9.13
C ILE A 75 -9.35 -4.35 -8.04
N ILE A 76 -8.80 -5.54 -7.76
CA ILE A 76 -7.86 -5.78 -6.65
C ILE A 76 -6.59 -4.91 -6.75
N HIS A 77 -6.23 -4.48 -7.96
CA HIS A 77 -5.04 -3.70 -8.24
C HIS A 77 -5.37 -2.26 -8.67
N GLY A 78 -6.62 -1.81 -8.51
CA GLY A 78 -7.04 -0.43 -8.78
C GLY A 78 -6.63 0.57 -7.69
N GLY A 79 -5.72 0.18 -6.79
CA GLY A 79 -5.18 1.05 -5.75
C GLY A 79 -4.10 1.99 -6.29
N ARG A 80 -3.65 2.92 -5.44
CA ARG A 80 -2.47 3.76 -5.75
C ARG A 80 -1.25 2.85 -5.98
N LYS A 81 -0.50 3.15 -7.04
CA LYS A 81 0.79 2.52 -7.32
C LYS A 81 1.79 2.83 -6.20
N ALA A 82 2.85 2.03 -6.09
CA ALA A 82 3.96 2.33 -5.20
C ALA A 82 4.56 3.69 -5.58
N PHE A 83 4.78 4.56 -4.60
CA PHE A 83 5.47 5.84 -4.81
C PHE A 83 6.97 5.62 -5.05
N TYR A 84 7.55 4.64 -4.35
CA TYR A 84 8.96 4.25 -4.47
C TYR A 84 9.04 2.77 -4.88
N PRO A 85 8.78 2.45 -6.17
CA PRO A 85 8.70 1.06 -6.63
C PRO A 85 10.04 0.32 -6.52
N GLU A 86 11.16 1.00 -6.74
CA GLU A 86 12.50 0.41 -6.63
C GLU A 86 12.86 0.09 -5.18
N LEU A 87 12.57 1.02 -4.26
CA LEU A 87 12.69 0.78 -2.81
C LEU A 87 11.89 -0.45 -2.39
N GLU A 88 10.61 -0.52 -2.79
CA GLU A 88 9.75 -1.63 -2.40
C GLU A 88 10.26 -2.96 -2.96
N ARG A 89 10.79 -2.97 -4.20
CA ARG A 89 11.41 -4.15 -4.79
C ARG A 89 12.66 -4.59 -4.03
N ALA A 90 13.59 -3.66 -3.76
CA ALA A 90 14.81 -3.96 -3.01
C ALA A 90 14.47 -4.48 -1.60
N LEU A 91 13.53 -3.84 -0.92
CA LEU A 91 13.06 -4.26 0.39
C LEU A 91 12.47 -5.67 0.34
N TYR A 92 11.62 -5.97 -0.64
CA TYR A 92 11.05 -7.30 -0.79
C TYR A 92 12.11 -8.39 -0.96
N GLU A 93 13.13 -8.17 -1.81
CA GLU A 93 14.22 -9.13 -2.00
C GLU A 93 15.05 -9.34 -0.72
N CYS A 94 15.33 -8.27 0.03
CA CYS A 94 15.98 -8.38 1.34
C CYS A 94 15.16 -9.23 2.31
N LEU A 95 13.86 -8.95 2.45
CA LEU A 95 12.97 -9.69 3.36
C LEU A 95 12.82 -11.16 2.95
N LYS A 96 12.79 -11.44 1.65
CA LYS A 96 12.69 -12.79 1.10
C LYS A 96 13.94 -13.62 1.41
N ARG A 97 15.13 -13.02 1.35
CA ARG A 97 16.41 -13.70 1.62
C ARG A 97 16.56 -14.11 3.09
N GLU A 98 16.02 -13.34 4.01
CA GLU A 98 16.23 -13.57 5.45
C GLU A 98 15.41 -14.74 6.02
N ASN A 99 14.35 -15.18 5.32
CA ASN A 99 13.47 -16.29 5.69
C ASN A 99 13.03 -16.29 7.18
N LYS A 100 12.92 -15.11 7.79
CA LYS A 100 12.54 -14.89 9.19
C LYS A 100 11.20 -14.14 9.24
N PRO A 101 10.40 -14.34 10.30
CA PRO A 101 9.20 -13.54 10.52
C PRO A 101 9.60 -12.07 10.64
N ASN A 102 8.99 -11.23 9.80
CA ASN A 102 9.30 -9.81 9.76
C ASN A 102 8.36 -9.04 10.68
N ASP A 103 8.92 -8.36 11.67
CA ASP A 103 8.18 -7.40 12.50
C ASP A 103 8.02 -6.05 11.76
N TYR A 104 6.97 -5.30 12.08
CA TYR A 104 6.74 -3.96 11.54
C TYR A 104 7.93 -3.03 11.76
N LYS A 105 8.56 -3.07 12.95
CA LYS A 105 9.69 -2.19 13.26
C LYS A 105 10.92 -2.53 12.40
N SER A 106 11.18 -3.82 12.17
CA SER A 106 12.32 -4.25 11.37
C SER A 106 12.14 -3.87 9.89
N VAL A 107 10.92 -3.99 9.35
CA VAL A 107 10.61 -3.57 7.98
C VAL A 107 10.82 -2.07 7.80
N LYS A 108 10.37 -1.25 8.76
CA LYS A 108 10.58 0.21 8.69
C LYS A 108 12.05 0.58 8.69
N ARG A 109 12.85 -0.02 9.59
CA ARG A 109 14.28 0.27 9.70
C ARG A 109 14.99 0.00 8.38
N LYS A 110 14.74 -1.18 7.79
CA LYS A 110 15.31 -1.55 6.48
C LYS A 110 14.83 -0.64 5.36
N ALA A 111 13.56 -0.25 5.37
CA ALA A 111 13.02 0.67 4.38
C ALA A 111 13.74 2.02 4.42
N HIS A 112 14.05 2.56 5.60
CA HIS A 112 14.83 3.79 5.71
C HIS A 112 16.28 3.61 5.22
N THR A 113 16.95 2.52 5.61
CA THR A 113 18.31 2.25 5.13
C THR A 113 18.37 2.15 3.61
N LEU A 114 17.45 1.38 3.01
CA LEU A 114 17.37 1.24 1.55
C LEU A 114 16.95 2.55 0.86
N PHE A 115 16.08 3.34 1.48
CA PHE A 115 15.66 4.62 0.91
C PHE A 115 16.85 5.58 0.80
N ASN A 116 17.67 5.70 1.84
CA ASN A 116 18.86 6.56 1.81
C ASN A 116 19.92 6.07 0.83
N GLN A 117 19.97 4.76 0.54
CA GLN A 117 20.88 4.18 -0.45
C GLN A 117 20.42 4.43 -1.90
N ILE A 118 19.11 4.33 -2.15
CA ILE A 118 18.54 4.44 -3.50
C ILE A 118 18.26 5.91 -3.87
N TYR A 119 17.86 6.72 -2.89
CA TYR A 119 17.47 8.12 -3.05
C TYR A 119 18.25 9.03 -2.08
N PRO A 120 19.58 9.17 -2.24
CA PRO A 120 20.42 9.94 -1.31
C PRO A 120 20.04 11.41 -1.23
N ASP A 121 19.55 11.99 -2.33
CA ASP A 121 19.20 13.41 -2.42
C ASP A 121 17.73 13.70 -2.07
N GLN A 122 16.95 12.68 -1.70
CA GLN A 122 15.54 12.86 -1.34
C GLN A 122 15.34 12.72 0.16
N GLU A 123 14.54 13.61 0.73
CA GLU A 123 14.16 13.58 2.13
C GLU A 123 12.65 13.32 2.29
N GLY A 124 12.23 13.06 3.53
CA GLY A 124 10.81 13.01 3.88
C GLY A 124 10.12 11.66 3.70
N PHE A 125 10.85 10.58 3.38
CA PHE A 125 10.30 9.23 3.48
C PHE A 125 10.09 8.85 4.96
N LYS A 126 8.83 8.62 5.34
CA LYS A 126 8.44 8.37 6.75
C LYS A 126 8.25 6.89 7.13
N ALA A 127 8.39 5.96 6.18
CA ALA A 127 8.05 4.54 6.35
C ALA A 127 6.78 4.29 7.21
N SER A 128 5.72 5.09 6.98
CA SER A 128 4.55 5.11 7.88
C SER A 128 3.89 3.72 7.99
N ASN A 129 3.15 3.47 9.08
CA ASN A 129 2.40 2.21 9.24
C ASN A 129 1.55 1.90 8.00
N ARG A 130 0.88 2.92 7.45
CA ARG A 130 0.06 2.77 6.25
C ARG A 130 0.87 2.44 5.01
N TRP A 131 2.09 2.96 4.89
CA TRP A 131 3.00 2.59 3.81
C TRP A 131 3.41 1.13 3.91
N VAL A 132 3.82 0.66 5.10
CA VAL A 132 4.21 -0.75 5.34
C VAL A 132 3.05 -1.73 5.09
N ILE A 133 1.83 -1.38 5.55
CA ILE A 133 0.61 -2.17 5.27
C ILE A 133 0.40 -2.29 3.75
N ASN A 134 0.51 -1.18 3.02
CA ASN A 134 0.29 -1.18 1.58
C ASN A 134 1.39 -1.92 0.82
N PHE A 135 2.65 -1.79 1.25
CA PHE A 135 3.78 -2.54 0.74
C PHE A 135 3.52 -4.04 0.90
N ALA A 136 3.20 -4.50 2.10
CA ALA A 136 2.90 -5.91 2.36
C ALA A 136 1.71 -6.42 1.53
N ARG A 137 0.67 -5.60 1.36
CA ARG A 137 -0.48 -5.94 0.49
C ARG A 137 -0.09 -6.09 -0.98
N ARG A 138 0.83 -5.25 -1.49
CA ARG A 138 1.33 -5.34 -2.88
C ARG A 138 2.16 -6.58 -3.11
N TYR A 139 3.01 -6.95 -2.15
CA TYR A 139 3.91 -8.10 -2.24
C TYR A 139 3.34 -9.38 -1.61
N LYS A 140 2.06 -9.39 -1.22
CA LYS A 140 1.35 -10.53 -0.60
C LYS A 140 2.08 -11.08 0.64
N ILE A 141 2.71 -10.21 1.42
CA ILE A 141 3.39 -10.56 2.68
C ILE A 141 2.32 -10.62 3.77
N SER A 142 2.21 -11.76 4.45
CA SER A 142 1.34 -11.91 5.61
C SER A 142 2.13 -11.66 6.89
N TYR A 143 1.77 -10.60 7.61
CA TYR A 143 2.19 -10.46 9.01
C TYR A 143 1.23 -11.31 9.84
N ARG A 144 1.74 -12.33 10.54
CA ARG A 144 0.94 -13.02 11.56
C ARG A 144 0.55 -11.97 12.61
N LYS A 145 -0.70 -11.52 12.57
CA LYS A 145 -1.28 -10.89 13.75
C LYS A 145 -1.53 -12.03 14.74
N PRO A 146 -1.04 -11.96 15.98
CA PRO A 146 -1.61 -12.81 17.02
C PRO A 146 -3.09 -12.47 17.10
N ASN A 147 -3.96 -13.45 16.85
CA ASN A 147 -5.38 -13.29 17.14
C ASN A 147 -5.50 -13.08 18.66
N HIS A 148 -6.17 -12.02 19.09
CA HIS A 148 -6.46 -11.79 20.51
C HIS A 148 -7.34 -12.91 21.13
N ASP A 149 -7.98 -13.73 20.31
CA ASP A 149 -8.90 -14.78 20.74
C ASP A 149 -8.22 -15.97 21.46
N ASN A 150 -6.89 -16.08 21.43
CA ASN A 150 -6.14 -17.15 22.10
C ASN A 150 -5.50 -16.75 23.44
N GLN A 151 -5.82 -15.57 24.00
CA GLN A 151 -5.19 -15.09 25.24
C GLN A 151 -6.00 -15.38 26.53
N ASN A 152 -7.09 -16.15 26.48
CA ASN A 152 -7.94 -16.36 27.68
C ASN A 152 -8.13 -17.82 28.13
N MET A 153 -7.16 -18.70 27.91
CA MET A 153 -7.22 -20.09 28.41
C MET A 153 -6.12 -20.47 29.41
N ASN A 154 -5.13 -19.60 29.66
CA ASN A 154 -4.11 -19.85 30.69
C ASN A 154 -3.99 -18.64 31.61
N LYS A 155 -5.03 -18.38 32.41
CA LYS A 155 -4.90 -17.57 33.63
C LYS A 155 -5.53 -18.34 34.79
N SER A 156 -4.77 -19.31 35.28
CA SER A 156 -4.93 -19.85 36.63
C SER A 156 -3.53 -20.00 37.23
N GLU A 157 -3.34 -19.28 38.33
CA GLU A 157 -2.30 -19.45 39.36
C GLU A 157 -0.86 -19.06 39.03
N SER A 158 -0.55 -17.79 39.31
CA SER A 158 0.40 -17.41 40.37
C SER A 158 0.32 -15.89 40.57
N GLU A 159 -0.34 -15.50 41.65
CA GLU A 159 -0.16 -14.20 42.29
C GLU A 159 1.05 -14.27 43.24
N GLU A 160 1.55 -13.08 43.59
CA GLU A 160 2.68 -12.69 44.43
C GLU A 160 3.95 -12.32 43.65
N GLU A 161 4.58 -11.16 43.83
CA GLU A 161 4.25 -9.81 44.33
C GLU A 161 5.56 -9.00 44.13
N ASN A 162 5.47 -7.67 44.23
CA ASN A 162 6.56 -6.68 44.38
C ASN A 162 7.25 -6.21 43.07
N GLU A 163 7.59 -4.94 42.88
CA GLU A 163 7.34 -3.66 43.57
C GLU A 163 7.78 -2.58 42.56
N ASP A 164 7.33 -1.35 42.79
CA ASP A 164 7.56 -0.16 41.96
C ASP A 164 9.05 0.13 41.69
N GLU A 165 9.36 0.62 40.48
CA GLU A 165 10.44 1.59 40.26
C GLU A 165 10.24 2.30 38.90
N ASP A 166 9.77 3.54 38.98
CA ASP A 166 9.93 4.56 37.96
C ASP A 166 11.43 4.78 37.73
N ASP A 167 11.94 4.58 36.51
CA ASP A 167 13.21 5.17 36.11
C ASP A 167 13.26 5.46 34.60
N GLU A 168 13.18 6.76 34.30
CA GLU A 168 13.76 7.36 33.10
C GLU A 168 15.21 6.90 32.94
N MET A 169 15.54 6.13 31.91
CA MET A 169 16.94 5.84 31.60
C MET A 169 17.28 6.04 30.12
N ASN A 170 17.74 7.27 29.87
CA ASN A 170 18.92 7.65 29.09
C ASN A 170 19.13 7.05 27.70
N PHE A 171 18.85 7.91 26.71
CA PHE A 171 19.46 7.91 25.39
C PHE A 171 20.97 8.12 25.50
N VAL A 172 21.74 7.04 25.67
CA VAL A 172 23.20 7.11 25.58
C VAL A 172 23.64 7.06 24.12
N ASN A 173 24.17 8.20 23.70
CA ASN A 173 24.87 8.47 22.46
C ASN A 173 26.05 7.50 22.32
N PHE A 174 26.01 6.57 21.36
CA PHE A 174 27.12 5.66 21.09
C PHE A 174 28.09 6.30 20.08
N PRO A 175 29.35 6.59 20.44
CA PRO A 175 30.28 7.27 19.54
C PRO A 175 30.73 6.34 18.42
N ILE A 176 30.63 6.82 17.17
CA ILE A 176 31.21 6.17 15.99
C ILE A 176 32.69 6.55 15.95
N GLU A 177 33.58 5.59 16.18
CA GLU A 177 35.00 5.73 15.86
C GLU A 177 35.16 5.83 14.33
N ILE A 178 35.61 7.01 13.87
CA ILE A 178 36.01 7.25 12.49
C ILE A 178 37.49 6.85 12.38
N GLN A 179 37.76 5.77 11.63
CA GLN A 179 39.12 5.42 11.23
C GLN A 179 39.64 6.49 10.26
N GLN A 180 40.72 7.16 10.67
CA GLN A 180 41.49 8.08 9.84
C GLN A 180 42.21 7.26 8.76
N ASN A 181 41.79 7.43 7.50
CA ASN A 181 42.59 7.00 6.36
C ASN A 181 43.39 8.20 5.85
N ASP A 182 44.71 8.02 5.86
CA ASP A 182 45.72 8.95 5.40
C ASP A 182 45.46 9.44 3.97
N THR A 183 45.29 10.75 3.82
CA THR A 183 45.63 11.45 2.60
C THR A 183 46.33 12.74 3.00
N ASN A 184 47.59 12.91 2.56
CA ASN A 184 48.06 14.15 1.93
C ASN A 184 49.48 13.95 1.38
N TYR A 185 49.53 13.80 0.06
CA TYR A 185 50.62 14.31 -0.76
C TYR A 185 50.80 15.81 -0.49
N VAL A 186 52.01 16.25 -0.14
CA VAL A 186 52.72 17.43 -0.70
C VAL A 186 54.18 17.35 -0.21
N THR A 187 55.14 17.25 -1.12
CA THR A 187 56.49 17.78 -0.91
C THR A 187 56.86 18.59 -2.14
N ASN A 188 56.99 19.90 -1.93
CA ASN A 188 57.57 20.84 -2.87
C ASN A 188 59.10 20.79 -2.79
N GLU A 189 59.72 21.41 -3.80
CA GLU A 189 61.12 21.88 -3.89
C GLU A 189 62.14 20.90 -4.50
N THR A 190 63.08 21.28 -5.37
CA THR A 190 63.43 22.48 -6.16
C THR A 190 64.55 22.01 -7.11
N SER A 191 64.78 22.74 -8.21
CA SER A 191 66.07 22.87 -8.93
C SER A 191 66.14 22.26 -10.34
N PHE A 192 66.16 23.13 -11.34
CA PHE A 192 66.94 22.94 -12.55
C PHE A 192 67.51 24.31 -12.98
N ASP A 193 68.82 24.43 -12.84
CA ASP A 193 69.64 25.54 -13.32
C ASP A 193 69.72 25.56 -14.86
N LYS A 194 69.86 26.77 -15.40
CA LYS A 194 70.22 27.11 -16.77
C LYS A 194 71.60 27.78 -16.75
N PRO A 195 72.41 27.69 -17.81
CA PRO A 195 72.20 28.56 -18.97
C PRO A 195 71.84 27.84 -20.28
#